data_AF-A0A351GI81-F1
#
_entry.id   AF-A0A351GI81-F1
#
_cell.length_a   1.000
_cell.length_b   1.000
_cell.length_c   1.000
_cell.angle_alpha   90.00
_cell.angle_beta   90.00
_cell.angle_gamma   90.00
#
_symmetry.space_group_name_H-M   'P 1'
#
loop_
_entity.id
_entity.type
_entity.pdbx_description
1 polymer ?
#
loop_
_entity_poly.entity_id
_entity_poly.type
_entity_poly.pdbx_seq_one_letter_code
_entity_poly.pdbx_strand_id
1 'polypeptide(L)'
;MRISKTILIVVSMLITGFTIGFFTAGRMARMRIDKHRNMMQNISLEKQFIAEKIDLSKSQEAEVFPILDSMLTLQKAIRQEHHNEMKNKRKIMFESIRPHLTPDQLKNLRQFTRKQRPPQPPVH
;
A
#
# COMPACT_ATOMS: atom_id res chain seq x y z
N MET A 1 -14.85 -27.97 39.45
CA MET A 1 -14.95 -28.34 38.01
C MET A 1 -13.55 -28.52 37.44
N ARG A 2 -13.13 -29.77 37.19
CA ARG A 2 -11.89 -30.05 36.44
C ARG A 2 -12.20 -29.77 34.96
N ILE A 3 -12.03 -28.52 34.51
CA ILE A 3 -11.92 -28.22 33.08
C ILE A 3 -10.75 -29.07 32.59
N SER A 4 -11.07 -30.17 31.92
CA SER A 4 -10.11 -31.20 31.54
C SER A 4 -9.02 -30.56 30.72
N LYS A 5 -7.76 -30.73 31.15
CA LYS A 5 -6.55 -30.12 30.57
C LYS A 5 -6.53 -30.15 29.02
N THR A 6 -7.16 -31.16 28.43
CA THR A 6 -7.44 -31.30 26.99
C THR A 6 -8.16 -30.10 26.38
N ILE A 7 -9.23 -29.58 27.00
CA ILE A 7 -9.98 -28.42 26.49
C ILE A 7 -9.07 -27.19 26.48
N LEU A 8 -8.23 -27.01 27.51
CA LEU A 8 -7.28 -25.91 27.58
C LEU A 8 -6.24 -25.99 26.45
N ILE A 9 -5.71 -27.19 26.18
CA ILE A 9 -4.76 -27.43 25.09
C ILE A 9 -5.41 -27.11 23.73
N VAL A 10 -6.62 -27.63 23.48
CA VAL A 10 -7.34 -27.39 22.22
C VAL A 10 -7.60 -25.91 21.99
N VAL A 11 -8.07 -25.18 23.02
CA VAL A 11 -8.30 -23.73 22.94
C VAL A 11 -6.99 -22.98 22.68
N SER A 12 -5.89 -23.34 23.35
CA SER A 12 -4.59 -22.70 23.12
C SER A 12 -4.08 -22.90 21.68
N MET A 13 -4.28 -24.09 21.12
CA MET A 13 -3.85 -24.42 19.76
C MET A 13 -4.69 -23.68 18.72
N LEU A 14 -6.01 -23.53 18.97
CA LEU A 14 -6.92 -22.72 18.14
C LEU A 14 -6.54 -21.24 18.15
N ILE A 15 -6.29 -20.66 19.33
CA ILE A 15 -5.91 -19.24 19.45
C ILE A 15 -4.56 -19.01 18.74
N THR A 16 -3.60 -19.92 18.90
CA THR A 16 -2.29 -19.83 18.26
C THR A 16 -2.41 -19.94 16.74
N GLY A 17 -3.17 -20.92 16.22
CA GLY A 17 -3.40 -21.05 14.78
C GLY A 17 -4.14 -19.85 14.18
N PHE A 18 -5.15 -19.33 14.89
CA PHE A 18 -5.92 -18.17 14.46
C PHE A 18 -5.05 -16.91 14.39
N THR A 19 -4.27 -16.64 15.44
CA THR A 19 -3.36 -15.48 15.47
C THR A 19 -2.31 -15.57 14.36
N ILE A 20 -1.67 -16.72 14.18
CA ILE A 20 -0.70 -16.91 13.08
C ILE A 20 -1.36 -16.67 11.71
N GLY A 21 -2.55 -17.23 11.49
CA GLY A 21 -3.31 -17.05 10.25
C GLY A 21 -3.64 -15.59 9.97
N PHE A 22 -4.18 -14.87 10.96
CA PHE A 22 -4.53 -13.46 10.85
C PHE A 22 -3.31 -12.57 10.54
N PHE A 23 -2.20 -12.77 11.25
CA PHE A 23 -0.96 -12.02 11.01
C PHE A 23 -0.38 -12.29 9.62
N THR A 24 -0.44 -13.56 9.17
CA THR A 24 0.05 -13.95 7.84
C THR A 24 -0.77 -13.33 6.73
N ALA A 25 -2.09 -13.33 6.84
CA ALA A 25 -2.98 -12.71 5.86
C ALA A 25 -2.70 -11.20 5.71
N GLY A 26 -2.56 -10.48 6.84
CA GLY A 26 -2.24 -9.05 6.83
C GLY A 26 -0.84 -8.73 6.28
N ARG A 27 0.13 -9.64 6.44
CA ARG A 27 1.47 -9.50 5.84
C ARG A 27 1.42 -9.76 4.33
N MET A 28 0.73 -10.80 3.89
CA MET A 28 0.53 -11.14 2.48
C MET A 28 -0.18 -10.01 1.73
N ALA A 29 -1.21 -9.41 2.31
CA ALA A 29 -1.90 -8.27 1.73
C ALA A 29 -0.95 -7.08 1.50
N ARG A 30 -0.16 -6.72 2.51
CA ARG A 30 0.87 -5.67 2.39
C ARG A 30 1.90 -6.00 1.31
N MET A 31 2.43 -7.21 1.30
CA MET A 31 3.39 -7.65 0.27
C MET A 31 2.83 -7.56 -1.15
N ARG A 32 1.55 -7.91 -1.36
CA ARG A 32 0.90 -7.78 -2.68
C ARG A 32 0.77 -6.32 -3.10
N ILE A 33 0.35 -5.45 -2.18
CA ILE A 33 0.25 -4.00 -2.43
C ILE A 33 1.63 -3.42 -2.77
N ASP A 34 2.65 -3.75 -1.99
CA ASP A 34 4.01 -3.26 -2.21
C ASP A 34 4.60 -3.79 -3.51
N LYS A 35 4.39 -5.08 -3.83
CA LYS A 35 4.80 -5.67 -5.12
C LYS A 35 4.15 -4.94 -6.29
N HIS A 36 2.84 -4.70 -6.22
CA HIS A 36 2.12 -3.99 -7.27
C HIS A 36 2.58 -2.53 -7.41
N ARG A 37 2.80 -1.85 -6.28
CA ARG A 37 3.34 -0.49 -6.27
C ARG A 37 4.74 -0.42 -6.88
N ASN A 38 5.62 -1.35 -6.54
CA ASN A 38 6.98 -1.41 -7.10
C ASN A 38 6.95 -1.69 -8.60
N MET A 39 6.05 -2.57 -9.05
CA MET A 39 5.83 -2.83 -10.49
C MET A 39 5.40 -1.55 -11.21
N MET A 40 4.42 -0.80 -10.68
CA MET A 40 3.96 0.48 -11.27
C MET A 40 5.03 1.59 -11.27
N GLN A 41 6.06 1.50 -10.44
CA GLN A 41 7.15 2.48 -10.45
C GLN A 41 8.24 2.15 -11.48
N ASN A 42 8.25 0.91 -11.96
CA ASN A 42 9.22 0.40 -12.92
C ASN A 42 8.54 0.13 -14.27
N ILE A 43 8.80 1.03 -15.23
CA ILE A 43 8.22 0.98 -16.58
C ILE A 43 8.47 -0.37 -17.26
N SER A 44 9.65 -0.97 -17.09
CA SER A 44 9.98 -2.26 -17.72
C SER A 44 9.12 -3.39 -17.15
N LEU A 45 8.93 -3.41 -15.83
CA LEU A 45 8.10 -4.43 -15.17
C LEU A 45 6.61 -4.24 -15.50
N GLU A 46 6.12 -3.00 -15.52
CA GLU A 46 4.73 -2.69 -15.88
C GLU A 46 4.45 -3.05 -17.35
N LYS A 47 5.38 -2.75 -18.26
CA LYS A 47 5.31 -3.14 -19.67
C LYS A 47 5.26 -4.65 -19.86
N GLN A 48 6.19 -5.38 -19.25
CA GLN A 48 6.21 -6.85 -19.32
C GLN A 48 4.95 -7.46 -18.73
N PHE A 49 4.45 -6.92 -17.60
CA PHE A 49 3.22 -7.38 -17.00
C PHE A 49 2.00 -7.18 -17.91
N ILE A 50 1.90 -6.04 -18.60
CA ILE A 50 0.82 -5.78 -19.56
C ILE A 50 0.92 -6.76 -20.73
N ALA A 51 2.11 -6.95 -21.29
CA ALA A 51 2.36 -7.87 -22.39
C ALA A 51 1.95 -9.31 -22.05
N GLU A 52 2.33 -9.80 -20.87
CA GLU A 52 1.94 -11.13 -20.37
C GLU A 52 0.42 -11.22 -20.14
N LYS A 53 -0.20 -10.14 -19.63
CA LYS A 53 -1.63 -10.17 -19.30
C LYS A 53 -2.57 -10.19 -20.50
N ILE A 54 -2.15 -9.60 -21.61
CA ILE A 54 -2.92 -9.58 -22.86
C ILE A 54 -2.39 -10.59 -23.87
N ASP A 55 -1.44 -11.44 -23.46
CA ASP A 55 -0.85 -12.53 -24.26
C ASP A 55 -0.28 -12.04 -25.61
N LEU A 56 0.57 -11.01 -25.58
CA LEU A 56 1.21 -10.51 -26.79
C LEU A 56 2.18 -11.54 -27.36
N SER A 57 2.07 -11.79 -28.67
CA SER A 57 3.10 -12.52 -29.41
C SER A 57 4.35 -11.66 -29.63
N LYS A 58 5.52 -12.29 -29.80
CA LYS A 58 6.79 -11.58 -30.01
C LYS A 58 6.79 -10.62 -31.21
N SER A 59 6.02 -10.92 -32.26
CA SER A 59 5.88 -10.02 -33.40
C SER A 59 5.08 -8.77 -33.04
N GLN A 60 4.03 -8.90 -32.22
CA GLN A 60 3.25 -7.76 -31.73
C GLN A 60 4.02 -6.93 -30.70
N GLU A 61 4.89 -7.56 -29.89
CA GLU A 61 5.74 -6.84 -28.93
C GLU A 61 6.58 -5.76 -29.60
N ALA A 62 7.12 -6.02 -30.80
CA ALA A 62 7.94 -5.06 -31.54
C ALA A 62 7.19 -3.75 -31.89
N GLU A 63 5.88 -3.85 -32.15
CA GLU A 63 5.03 -2.70 -32.48
C GLU A 63 4.42 -2.05 -31.24
N VAL A 64 4.06 -2.86 -30.23
CA VAL A 64 3.33 -2.40 -29.04
C VAL A 64 4.28 -1.83 -27.97
N PHE A 65 5.50 -2.36 -27.82
CA PHE A 65 6.43 -1.92 -26.77
C PHE A 65 6.80 -0.43 -26.88
N PRO A 66 7.09 0.14 -28.06
CA PRO A 66 7.32 1.57 -28.19
C PRO A 66 6.14 2.43 -27.72
N ILE A 67 4.91 1.98 -27.99
CA ILE A 67 3.68 2.66 -27.54
C ILE A 67 3.59 2.60 -26.00
N LEU A 68 3.80 1.42 -25.42
CA LEU A 68 3.78 1.23 -23.97
C LEU A 68 4.89 2.05 -23.28
N ASP A 69 6.11 2.10 -23.82
CA ASP A 69 7.20 2.87 -23.24
C ASP A 69 6.89 4.37 -23.19
N SER A 70 6.33 4.93 -24.27
CA SER A 70 5.90 6.33 -24.32
C SER A 70 4.80 6.62 -23.29
N MET A 71 3.73 5.81 -23.30
CA MET A 71 2.57 6.03 -22.43
C MET A 71 2.89 5.81 -20.95
N LEU A 72 3.64 4.76 -20.62
CA LEU A 72 4.03 4.45 -19.23
C LEU A 72 4.98 5.52 -18.67
N THR A 73 5.84 6.10 -19.50
CA THR A 73 6.69 7.23 -19.10
C THR A 73 5.84 8.45 -18.73
N LEU A 74 4.84 8.79 -19.55
CA LEU A 74 3.91 9.88 -19.27
C LEU A 74 3.11 9.61 -17.99
N GLN A 75 2.57 8.39 -17.83
CA GLN A 75 1.85 8.01 -16.62
C GLN A 75 2.72 8.14 -15.37
N LYS A 76 3.99 7.71 -15.43
CA LYS A 76 4.93 7.86 -14.32
C LYS A 76 5.16 9.32 -13.95
N ALA A 77 5.31 10.20 -14.95
CA ALA A 77 5.46 11.64 -14.72
C ALA A 77 4.21 12.22 -14.02
N ILE A 78 3.01 11.91 -14.52
CA ILE A 78 1.73 12.34 -13.94
C ILE A 78 1.59 11.85 -12.48
N ARG A 79 1.90 10.58 -12.22
CA ARG A 79 1.85 10.02 -10.85
C ARG A 79 2.79 10.79 -9.91
N GLN A 80 3.99 11.12 -10.38
CA GLN A 80 4.98 11.85 -9.58
C GLN A 80 4.56 13.29 -9.31
N GLU A 81 4.07 13.99 -10.32
CA GLU A 81 3.57 15.36 -10.22
C GLU A 81 2.38 15.43 -9.26
N HIS A 82 1.38 14.56 -9.46
CA HIS A 82 0.21 14.49 -8.59
C HIS A 82 0.60 14.15 -7.14
N HIS A 83 1.54 13.24 -6.93
CA HIS A 83 2.03 12.92 -5.58
C HIS A 83 2.65 14.14 -4.90
N ASN A 84 3.47 14.90 -5.62
CA ASN A 84 4.11 16.12 -5.12
C ASN A 84 3.07 17.21 -4.83
N GLU A 85 2.11 17.40 -5.73
CA GLU A 85 1.03 18.37 -5.55
C GLU A 85 0.19 18.05 -4.31
N MET A 86 -0.23 16.79 -4.15
CA MET A 86 -0.96 16.33 -2.96
C MET A 86 -0.16 16.50 -1.67
N LYS A 87 1.15 16.24 -1.70
CA LYS A 87 2.05 16.47 -0.56
C LYS A 87 2.10 17.95 -0.19
N ASN A 88 2.23 18.83 -1.17
CA ASN A 88 2.29 20.28 -0.96
C ASN A 88 0.96 20.82 -0.44
N LYS A 89 -0.17 20.45 -1.05
CA LYS A 89 -1.51 20.86 -0.58
C LYS A 89 -1.77 20.41 0.85
N ARG A 90 -1.41 19.17 1.20
CA ARG A 90 -1.51 18.69 2.60
C ARG A 90 -0.63 19.49 3.56
N LYS A 91 0.60 19.84 3.16
CA LYS A 91 1.48 20.67 3.98
C LYS A 91 0.85 22.03 4.24
N ILE A 92 0.38 22.71 3.19
CA ILE A 92 -0.29 24.02 3.30
C ILE A 92 -1.49 23.91 4.25
N MET A 93 -2.37 22.94 4.03
CA MET A 93 -3.52 22.68 4.89
C MET A 93 -3.13 22.53 6.36
N PHE A 94 -2.09 21.75 6.67
CA PHE A 94 -1.66 21.56 8.07
C PHE A 94 -1.04 22.81 8.69
N GLU A 95 -0.27 23.60 7.94
CA GLU A 95 0.23 24.87 8.44
C GLU A 95 -0.90 25.90 8.65
N SER A 96 -1.93 25.90 7.79
CA SER A 96 -3.08 26.78 7.94
C SER A 96 -3.94 26.49 9.18
N ILE A 97 -4.12 25.21 9.55
CA ILE A 97 -4.90 24.88 10.76
C ILE A 97 -4.09 25.03 12.05
N ARG A 98 -2.75 25.01 11.96
CA ARG A 98 -1.83 24.98 13.10
C ARG A 98 -2.05 26.08 14.14
N PRO A 99 -2.35 27.34 13.78
CA PRO A 99 -2.58 28.42 14.75
C PRO A 99 -3.86 28.24 15.59
N HIS A 100 -4.79 27.40 15.13
CA HIS A 100 -6.09 27.19 15.76
C HIS A 100 -6.12 25.98 16.69
N LEU A 101 -4.98 25.30 16.87
CA LEU A 101 -4.89 24.07 17.65
C LEU A 101 -4.37 24.32 19.06
N THR A 102 -4.91 23.59 20.02
CA THR A 102 -4.39 23.56 21.39
C THR A 102 -3.01 22.86 21.44
N PRO A 103 -2.23 23.04 22.50
CA PRO A 103 -0.94 22.36 22.66
C PRO A 103 -1.01 20.83 22.51
N ASP A 104 -2.07 20.20 23.03
CA ASP A 104 -2.29 18.76 22.92
C ASP A 104 -2.64 18.34 21.49
N GLN A 105 -3.47 19.12 20.80
CA GLN A 105 -3.80 18.88 19.38
C GLN A 105 -2.57 19.05 18.48
N LEU A 106 -1.70 20.02 18.77
CA LEU A 106 -0.42 20.18 18.08
C LEU A 106 0.50 18.98 18.26
N LYS A 107 0.52 18.37 19.45
CA LYS A 107 1.27 17.13 19.70
C LYS A 107 0.74 15.98 18.85
N ASN A 108 -0.59 15.84 18.76
CA ASN A 108 -1.24 14.83 17.92
C ASN A 108 -0.97 15.05 16.44
N LEU A 109 -1.06 16.31 15.96
CA LEU A 109 -0.76 16.67 14.58
C LEU A 109 0.69 16.35 14.19
N ARG A 110 1.66 16.63 15.08
CA ARG A 110 3.07 16.25 14.87
C ARG A 110 3.25 14.74 14.75
N GLN A 111 2.55 13.94 15.55
CA GLN A 111 2.62 12.48 15.45
C GLN A 111 1.96 11.96 14.17
N PHE A 112 0.84 12.56 13.76
CA PHE A 112 0.11 12.20 12.56
C PHE A 112 0.95 12.45 11.30
N THR A 113 1.53 13.64 11.16
CA THR A 113 2.35 14.01 9.99
C THR A 113 3.67 13.23 9.90
N ARG A 114 4.20 12.76 11.04
CA ARG A 114 5.41 11.92 11.11
C ARG A 114 5.16 10.47 10.67
N LYS A 115 3.92 9.97 10.78
CA LYS A 115 3.53 8.63 10.31
C LYS A 115 3.12 8.68 8.84
N GLN A 116 4.07 8.54 7.92
CA GLN A 116 3.79 8.35 6.48
C GLN A 116 3.31 6.93 6.14
N ARG A 117 2.56 6.27 7.02
CA ARG A 117 2.00 4.96 6.67
C ARG A 117 0.75 5.18 5.81
N PRO A 118 0.52 4.37 4.77
CA PRO A 118 -0.77 4.34 4.10
C PRO A 118 -1.87 4.16 5.16
N PRO A 119 -3.02 4.84 5.03
CA PRO A 119 -4.13 4.62 5.94
C PRO A 119 -4.48 3.13 5.93
N GLN A 120 -4.46 2.51 7.11
CA GLN A 120 -5.05 1.20 7.26
C GLN A 120 -6.57 1.39 7.24
N PRO A 121 -7.32 0.53 6.53
CA PRO A 121 -8.78 0.61 6.56
C PRO A 121 -9.25 0.53 8.03
N PRO A 122 -10.29 1.30 8.39
CA PRO A 122 -10.84 1.26 9.74
C PRO A 122 -11.27 -0.18 10.06
N VAL A 123 -10.86 -0.66 11.23
CA VAL A 123 -11.35 -1.92 11.78
C VAL A 123 -12.70 -1.58 12.42
N HIS A 124 -13.79 -1.97 11.76
CA HIS A 124 -15.15 -1.89 12.31
C HIS A 124 -15.42 -3.08 13.23
#